data_AF-A0AAD5B0A6-F1
#
_entry.id   AF-A0AAD5B0A6-F1
#
_cell.length_a   1.000
_cell.length_b   1.000
_cell.length_c   1.000
_cell.angle_alpha   90.00
_cell.angle_beta   90.00
_cell.angle_gamma   90.00
#
_symmetry.space_group_name_H-M   'P 1'
#
loop_
_entity.id
_entity.type
_entity.pdbx_description
1 polymer ?
#
loop_
_entity_poly.entity_id
_entity_poly.type
_entity_poly.pdbx_seq_one_letter_code
_entity_poly.pdbx_strand_id
1 'polypeptide(L)'
;MELKVWVDGVQRVVCGLSEETSCQDVVIALAQAIGQTGRYVLVQKMRDKERQLVATERPLEALAKLGQLSSEVQFILRRTGPTSSEGSDLDRVPSLPKLLDPEPPKSKVPKKALSFNLGPSTSSQTFVKQPKNVPKDSPGVQVPQGPPGSAYAQAGPSKEEVFRQILHQQSRLKDLHAHLDALDKQAWVLEQPSPPSFSQNLIEEMNYLGDKFRQNEAELAHGEYWESEYHAEVQKEQSMLKQLRELNVALDEHNRRIHETETQFGSLERNMHLKEERKNGMRYQQANVEQSLGQIMAQLDTVQHQGSDLGSALEETEENLWITEELLQAKSRELEEVSKELRQCNLQQFIQQTVPSTQLSVSADDPELAYLMPDGQSDEDSNHSVLEFNPRTTAKQILGNPRSLQNPLVSSLHPEVLQSREVSWR
;
A
#
# COMPACT_ATOMS: atom_id res chain seq x y z
N MET A 1 24.07 -16.60 29.66
CA MET A 1 22.85 -15.74 29.53
C MET A 1 21.62 -16.60 29.80
N GLU A 2 20.45 -15.97 29.99
CA GLU A 2 19.17 -16.67 30.19
C GLU A 2 18.13 -16.22 29.15
N LEU A 3 17.23 -17.13 28.78
CA LEU A 3 16.15 -16.86 27.82
C LEU A 3 14.81 -17.30 28.41
N LYS A 4 13.83 -16.40 28.40
CA LYS A 4 12.46 -16.68 28.86
C LYS A 4 11.62 -17.19 27.69
N VAL A 5 11.11 -18.41 27.81
CA VAL A 5 10.34 -19.09 26.76
C VAL A 5 9.01 -19.62 27.33
N TRP A 6 7.91 -19.33 26.65
CA TRP A 6 6.59 -19.87 26.96
C TRP A 6 6.42 -21.24 26.32
N VAL A 7 6.04 -22.22 27.14
CA VAL A 7 5.77 -23.60 26.74
C VAL A 7 4.41 -23.98 27.30
N ASP A 8 3.46 -24.36 26.44
CA ASP A 8 2.11 -24.77 26.83
C ASP A 8 1.42 -23.83 27.84
N GLY A 9 1.63 -22.51 27.68
CA GLY A 9 1.06 -21.48 28.54
C GLY A 9 1.81 -21.23 29.86
N VAL A 10 2.95 -21.87 30.08
CA VAL A 10 3.81 -21.66 31.26
C VAL A 10 5.16 -21.07 30.83
N GLN A 11 5.61 -20.04 31.54
CA GLN A 11 6.93 -19.45 31.30
C GLN A 11 8.04 -20.30 31.93
N ARG A 12 9.02 -20.71 31.12
CA ARG A 12 10.23 -21.41 31.54
C ARG A 12 11.46 -20.59 31.22
N VAL A 13 12.51 -20.74 32.01
CA VAL A 13 13.79 -20.06 31.81
C VAL A 13 14.83 -21.07 31.38
N VAL A 14 15.46 -20.83 30.23
CA VAL A 14 16.59 -21.62 29.74
C VAL A 14 17.87 -20.91 30.16
N CYS A 15 18.63 -21.54 31.04
CA CYS A 15 19.91 -21.03 31.54
C CYS A 15 21.10 -21.62 30.76
N GLY A 16 22.26 -20.96 30.82
CA GLY A 16 23.49 -21.45 30.21
C GLY A 16 23.66 -21.16 28.73
N LEU A 17 22.86 -20.24 28.17
CA LEU A 17 22.92 -19.90 26.75
C LEU A 17 24.08 -18.94 26.44
N SER A 18 24.70 -19.15 25.27
CA SER A 18 25.71 -18.29 24.67
C SER A 18 25.21 -17.65 23.37
N GLU A 19 25.88 -16.59 22.91
CA GLU A 19 25.56 -15.96 21.62
C GLU A 19 25.71 -16.90 20.43
N GLU A 20 26.42 -18.02 20.58
CA GLU A 20 26.62 -19.05 19.55
C GLU A 20 25.52 -20.12 19.55
N THR A 21 24.72 -20.20 20.60
CA THR A 21 23.71 -21.26 20.78
C THR A 21 22.61 -21.12 19.73
N SER A 22 22.35 -22.20 18.99
CA SER A 22 21.35 -22.21 17.93
C SER A 22 19.93 -22.35 18.49
N CYS A 23 18.94 -21.87 17.73
CA CYS A 23 17.52 -22.05 18.01
C CYS A 23 17.18 -23.53 18.14
N GLN A 24 17.78 -24.37 17.31
CA GLN A 24 17.65 -25.82 17.39
C GLN A 24 18.09 -26.37 18.76
N ASP A 25 19.23 -25.96 19.28
CA ASP A 25 19.73 -26.44 20.58
C ASP A 25 18.78 -26.06 21.73
N VAL A 26 18.26 -24.83 21.69
CA VAL A 26 17.27 -24.34 22.66
C VAL A 26 15.97 -25.14 22.59
N VAL A 27 15.48 -25.40 21.38
CA VAL A 27 14.27 -26.20 21.13
C VAL A 27 14.46 -27.63 21.62
N ILE A 28 15.61 -28.24 21.35
CA ILE A 28 15.94 -29.59 21.79
C ILE A 28 16.00 -29.65 23.32
N ALA A 29 16.72 -28.72 23.96
CA ALA A 29 16.85 -28.68 25.40
C ALA A 29 15.48 -28.51 26.09
N LEU A 30 14.62 -27.64 25.56
CA LEU A 30 13.26 -27.48 26.05
C LEU A 30 12.42 -28.75 25.86
N ALA A 31 12.42 -29.34 24.66
CA ALA A 31 11.68 -30.57 24.38
C ALA A 31 12.11 -31.73 25.29
N GLN A 32 13.43 -31.88 25.51
CA GLN A 32 13.98 -32.86 26.44
C GLN A 32 13.56 -32.60 27.88
N ALA A 33 13.58 -31.35 28.35
CA ALA A 33 13.13 -30.98 29.69
C ALA A 33 11.61 -31.14 29.91
N ILE A 34 10.81 -31.05 28.84
CA ILE A 34 9.37 -31.32 28.87
C ILE A 34 9.09 -32.84 28.79
N GLY A 35 10.08 -33.65 28.40
CA GLY A 35 9.91 -35.10 28.18
C GLY A 35 9.06 -35.43 26.95
N GLN A 36 8.83 -34.46 26.07
CA GLN A 36 8.05 -34.65 24.86
C GLN A 36 8.96 -34.47 23.64
N THR A 37 9.10 -35.53 22.84
CA THR A 37 9.87 -35.50 21.60
C THR A 37 8.93 -35.27 20.42
N GLY A 38 9.36 -34.43 19.47
CA GLY A 38 8.52 -34.02 18.35
C GLY A 38 9.15 -32.91 17.53
N ARG A 39 8.43 -32.46 16.49
CA ARG A 39 8.84 -31.27 15.72
C ARG A 39 8.32 -30.03 16.44
N TYR A 40 9.25 -29.18 16.84
CA TYR A 40 8.98 -27.92 17.52
C TYR A 40 9.60 -26.77 16.75
N VAL A 41 9.00 -25.60 16.87
CA VAL A 41 9.46 -24.34 16.30
C VAL A 41 9.42 -23.28 17.40
N LEU A 42 10.49 -22.51 17.52
CA LEU A 42 10.52 -21.37 18.42
C LEU A 42 9.98 -20.14 17.70
N VAL A 43 8.95 -19.53 18.27
CA VAL A 43 8.29 -18.35 17.72
C VAL A 43 8.68 -17.15 18.56
N GLN A 44 9.17 -16.10 17.89
CA GLN A 44 9.40 -14.79 18.46
C GLN A 44 8.16 -13.93 18.24
N LYS A 45 7.47 -13.57 19.32
CA LYS A 45 6.27 -12.72 19.31
C LYS A 45 6.61 -11.33 19.84
N MET A 46 6.16 -10.31 19.11
CA MET A 46 6.27 -8.91 19.48
C MET A 46 4.99 -8.17 19.13
N ARG A 47 4.28 -7.60 20.12
CA ARG A 47 2.99 -6.91 19.92
C ARG A 47 2.07 -7.72 18.98
N ASP A 48 1.95 -7.29 17.72
CA ASP A 48 1.10 -7.90 16.68
C ASP A 48 1.86 -8.69 15.61
N LYS A 49 3.17 -8.88 15.75
CA LYS A 49 4.03 -9.60 14.80
C LYS A 49 4.58 -10.88 15.45
N GLU A 50 4.29 -12.01 14.83
CA GLU A 50 4.87 -13.32 15.18
C GLU A 50 5.81 -13.77 14.07
N ARG A 51 7.05 -14.09 14.44
CA ARG A 51 8.10 -14.58 13.53
C ARG A 51 8.58 -15.94 14.01
N GLN A 52 8.54 -16.93 13.14
CA GLN A 52 9.16 -18.23 13.43
C GLN A 52 10.67 -18.13 13.23
N LEU A 53 11.45 -18.57 14.21
CA LEU A 53 12.90 -18.61 14.11
C LEU A 53 13.32 -19.86 13.34
N VAL A 54 14.30 -19.70 12.46
CA VAL A 54 14.89 -20.83 11.72
C VAL A 54 15.82 -21.61 12.66
N ALA A 55 15.99 -22.92 12.42
CA ALA A 55 16.82 -23.81 13.25
C ALA A 55 18.27 -23.29 13.45
N THR A 56 18.85 -22.66 12.43
CA THR A 56 20.22 -22.12 12.43
C THR A 56 20.33 -20.71 13.02
N GLU A 57 19.21 -20.04 13.29
CA GLU A 57 19.22 -18.71 13.88
C GLU A 57 19.57 -18.78 15.36
N ARG A 58 20.12 -17.70 15.91
CA ARG A 58 20.54 -17.64 17.30
C ARG A 58 19.56 -16.77 18.10
N PRO A 59 18.82 -17.31 19.07
CA PRO A 59 17.77 -16.58 19.78
C PRO A 59 18.28 -15.35 20.52
N LEU A 60 19.49 -15.42 21.09
CA LEU A 60 20.12 -14.30 21.79
C LEU A 60 20.61 -13.22 20.82
N GLU A 61 21.14 -13.60 19.66
CA GLU A 61 21.52 -12.65 18.60
C GLU A 61 20.28 -11.96 18.01
N ALA A 62 19.19 -12.72 17.81
CA ALA A 62 17.91 -12.18 17.39
C ALA A 62 17.38 -11.18 18.44
N LEU A 63 17.47 -11.50 19.73
CA LEU A 63 17.06 -10.60 20.81
C LEU A 63 17.95 -9.34 20.88
N ALA A 64 19.26 -9.49 20.68
CA ALA A 64 20.22 -8.38 20.69
C ALA A 64 20.00 -7.39 19.53
N LYS A 65 19.65 -7.89 18.33
CA LYS A 65 19.31 -7.06 17.15
C LYS A 65 18.12 -6.13 17.41
N LEU A 66 17.26 -6.47 18.36
CA LEU A 66 16.10 -5.67 18.72
C LEU A 66 16.39 -4.61 19.78
N GLY A 67 17.58 -4.62 20.39
CA GLY A 67 18.06 -3.58 21.30
C GLY A 67 17.04 -3.22 22.39
N GLN A 68 16.53 -1.99 22.35
CA GLN A 68 15.60 -1.44 23.34
C GLN A 68 14.22 -2.11 23.34
N LEU A 69 13.84 -2.79 22.25
CA LEU A 69 12.59 -3.56 22.15
C LEU A 69 12.70 -4.97 22.72
N SER A 70 13.88 -5.39 23.20
CA SER A 70 14.12 -6.74 23.73
C SER A 70 13.22 -7.11 24.93
N SER A 71 12.78 -6.12 25.71
CA SER A 71 11.86 -6.32 26.85
C SER A 71 10.43 -6.68 26.44
N GLU A 72 10.02 -6.35 25.21
CA GLU A 72 8.68 -6.61 24.68
C GLU A 72 8.60 -7.93 23.88
N VAL A 73 9.74 -8.59 23.65
CA VAL A 73 9.83 -9.84 22.92
C VAL A 73 9.46 -11.01 23.82
N GLN A 74 8.56 -11.87 23.34
CA GLN A 74 8.26 -13.15 23.97
C GLN A 74 8.65 -14.29 23.05
N PHE A 75 9.40 -15.27 23.56
CA PHE A 75 9.65 -16.50 22.84
C PHE A 75 8.61 -17.55 23.24
N ILE A 76 8.04 -18.26 22.27
CA ILE A 76 6.99 -19.25 22.47
C ILE A 76 7.41 -20.52 21.73
N LEU A 77 7.46 -21.65 22.44
CA LEU A 77 7.70 -22.94 21.84
C LEU A 77 6.39 -23.50 21.30
N ARG A 78 6.29 -23.65 19.98
CA ARG A 78 5.12 -24.22 19.31
C ARG A 78 5.46 -25.59 18.74
N ARG A 79 4.55 -26.53 18.92
CA ARG A 79 4.65 -27.88 18.36
C ARG A 79 4.01 -27.93 16.98
N THR A 80 4.71 -28.52 16.01
CA THR A 80 4.30 -28.53 14.58
C THR A 80 4.21 -29.93 13.98
N GLY A 81 4.55 -30.98 14.74
CA GLY A 81 4.48 -32.38 14.28
C GLY A 81 3.58 -33.28 15.14
N PRO A 82 3.01 -34.35 14.56
CA PRO A 82 2.13 -35.29 15.26
C PRO A 82 2.86 -36.00 16.41
N THR A 83 2.18 -36.14 17.55
CA THR A 83 2.57 -36.96 18.71
C THR A 83 2.59 -38.44 18.33
N SER A 84 3.76 -39.08 18.26
CA SER A 84 3.83 -40.54 18.31
C SER A 84 3.87 -40.99 19.78
N SER A 85 2.77 -40.81 20.50
CA SER A 85 2.49 -41.50 21.78
C SER A 85 1.00 -41.30 22.10
N GLU A 86 0.33 -42.41 22.38
CA GLU A 86 -1.11 -42.64 22.51
C GLU A 86 -1.87 -41.69 23.46
N GLY A 87 -3.15 -41.44 23.12
CA GLY A 87 -4.22 -41.17 24.10
C GLY A 87 -4.94 -39.82 23.98
N SER A 88 -6.07 -39.82 23.24
CA SER A 88 -7.26 -38.95 23.33
C SER A 88 -7.11 -37.47 23.75
N ASP A 89 -7.33 -36.55 22.82
CA ASP A 89 -8.63 -35.86 22.74
C ASP A 89 -8.73 -35.03 21.46
N LEU A 90 -9.90 -35.12 20.83
CA LEU A 90 -10.24 -34.49 19.57
C LEU A 90 -10.26 -32.97 19.70
N ASP A 91 -9.64 -32.33 18.70
CA ASP A 91 -10.07 -31.09 18.07
C ASP A 91 -10.20 -29.85 18.97
N ARG A 92 -9.12 -29.05 19.05
CA ARG A 92 -9.23 -27.65 19.47
C ARG A 92 -8.36 -26.72 18.64
N VAL A 93 -9.00 -26.15 17.63
CA VAL A 93 -8.60 -24.91 16.95
C VAL A 93 -8.49 -23.78 17.99
N PRO A 94 -7.43 -22.95 18.00
CA PRO A 94 -7.38 -21.76 18.83
C PRO A 94 -8.16 -20.62 18.16
N SER A 95 -9.45 -20.51 18.46
CA SER A 95 -10.25 -19.31 18.17
C SER A 95 -10.22 -18.34 19.35
N LEU A 96 -10.05 -17.06 19.03
CA LEU A 96 -10.05 -15.87 19.88
C LEU A 96 -11.14 -15.86 20.99
N PRO A 97 -10.91 -15.16 22.12
CA PRO A 97 -11.89 -15.04 23.19
C PRO A 97 -13.07 -14.17 22.74
N LYS A 98 -14.22 -14.81 22.49
CA LYS A 98 -15.52 -14.16 22.36
C LYS A 98 -16.22 -14.15 23.72
N LEU A 99 -16.63 -12.95 24.09
CA LEU A 99 -17.63 -12.56 25.08
C LEU A 99 -18.66 -13.67 25.41
N LEU A 100 -18.80 -14.00 26.69
CA LEU A 100 -19.86 -14.85 27.21
C LEU A 100 -21.09 -13.99 27.52
N ASP A 101 -22.11 -14.10 26.68
CA ASP A 101 -23.49 -13.70 26.98
C ASP A 101 -24.24 -14.93 27.51
N PRO A 102 -24.97 -14.88 28.64
CA PRO A 102 -25.71 -16.02 29.15
C PRO A 102 -27.11 -16.13 28.50
N GLU A 103 -27.30 -17.13 27.62
CA GLU A 103 -28.62 -17.52 27.11
C GLU A 103 -29.39 -18.39 28.14
N PRO A 104 -30.74 -18.28 28.21
CA PRO A 104 -31.54 -18.78 29.32
C PRO A 104 -31.96 -20.26 29.17
N PRO A 105 -32.19 -20.98 30.29
CA PRO A 105 -32.57 -22.39 30.26
C PRO A 105 -34.03 -22.63 29.85
N LYS A 106 -34.21 -23.70 29.06
CA LYS A 106 -35.43 -24.19 28.42
C LYS A 106 -36.53 -24.60 29.40
N SER A 107 -37.75 -24.19 29.07
CA SER A 107 -39.02 -24.53 29.72
C SER A 107 -39.42 -26.01 29.54
N LYS A 108 -39.87 -26.65 30.62
CA LYS A 108 -40.88 -27.72 30.57
C LYS A 108 -42.03 -27.36 31.52
N VAL A 109 -43.21 -27.20 30.94
CA VAL A 109 -44.51 -26.93 31.58
C VAL A 109 -44.92 -28.14 32.43
N PRO A 110 -45.67 -27.95 33.53
CA PRO A 110 -47.09 -28.26 33.43
C PRO A 110 -48.02 -27.24 34.10
N LYS A 111 -49.01 -26.80 33.31
CA LYS A 111 -50.43 -26.62 33.61
C LYS A 111 -50.80 -26.28 35.08
N LYS A 112 -51.22 -25.03 35.29
CA LYS A 112 -52.65 -24.69 35.52
C LYS A 112 -52.79 -23.17 35.69
N ALA A 113 -53.69 -22.62 34.89
CA ALA A 113 -54.24 -21.29 35.08
C ALA A 113 -54.98 -21.22 36.42
N LEU A 114 -54.83 -20.12 37.14
CA LEU A 114 -55.88 -19.53 37.96
C LEU A 114 -55.53 -18.06 38.16
N SER A 115 -56.31 -17.21 37.49
CA SER A 115 -56.39 -15.78 37.70
C SER A 115 -56.69 -15.47 39.17
N PHE A 116 -56.08 -14.43 39.73
CA PHE A 116 -56.71 -13.70 40.82
C PHE A 116 -56.63 -12.21 40.52
N ASN A 117 -57.79 -11.60 40.35
CA ASN A 117 -57.97 -10.17 40.39
C ASN A 117 -58.31 -9.78 41.83
N LEU A 118 -57.72 -8.66 42.26
CA LEU A 118 -58.31 -7.56 43.04
C LEU A 118 -59.13 -7.87 44.30
N GLY A 119 -58.71 -7.28 45.42
CA GLY A 119 -59.66 -6.68 46.36
C GLY A 119 -59.38 -6.92 47.86
N PRO A 120 -59.34 -5.87 48.69
CA PRO A 120 -59.22 -5.96 50.15
C PRO A 120 -60.60 -5.95 50.85
N SER A 121 -60.73 -6.61 52.00
CA SER A 121 -61.49 -6.18 53.20
C SER A 121 -62.15 -7.32 53.99
N THR A 122 -62.30 -7.03 55.30
CA THR A 122 -63.16 -7.65 56.33
C THR A 122 -62.58 -8.95 56.92
N SER A 123 -62.10 -8.96 58.18
CA SER A 123 -62.83 -8.83 59.45
C SER A 123 -63.87 -9.92 59.67
N SER A 124 -63.53 -10.92 60.49
CA SER A 124 -64.25 -11.34 61.70
C SER A 124 -63.96 -12.80 62.03
N GLN A 125 -64.06 -13.11 63.33
CA GLN A 125 -64.45 -14.40 63.90
C GLN A 125 -63.34 -15.25 64.55
N THR A 126 -63.02 -14.84 65.78
CA THR A 126 -63.08 -15.65 67.01
C THR A 126 -63.17 -17.17 66.84
N PHE A 127 -62.12 -17.88 67.28
CA PHE A 127 -62.21 -19.27 67.72
C PHE A 127 -61.85 -19.38 69.20
N VAL A 128 -62.89 -19.45 70.03
CA VAL A 128 -62.83 -19.95 71.40
C VAL A 128 -62.64 -21.46 71.33
N LYS A 129 -61.51 -21.97 71.83
CA LYS A 129 -61.34 -23.39 72.15
C LYS A 129 -61.36 -23.54 73.66
N GLN A 130 -62.42 -24.17 74.16
CA GLN A 130 -62.48 -24.68 75.52
C GLN A 130 -61.71 -26.00 75.63
N PRO A 131 -61.13 -26.29 76.81
CA PRO A 131 -60.99 -27.65 77.29
C PRO A 131 -62.03 -27.97 78.38
N LYS A 132 -62.82 -29.01 78.13
CA LYS A 132 -63.50 -29.84 79.13
C LYS A 132 -62.43 -30.58 79.95
N ASN A 133 -62.58 -30.62 81.28
CA ASN A 133 -62.48 -31.81 82.13
C ASN A 133 -62.23 -31.40 83.59
N VAL A 134 -63.24 -31.49 84.46
CA VAL A 134 -63.06 -31.94 85.85
C VAL A 134 -64.30 -32.77 86.26
N PRO A 135 -64.11 -33.99 86.79
CA PRO A 135 -65.18 -34.86 87.29
C PRO A 135 -65.90 -34.34 88.54
N LYS A 136 -67.16 -34.77 88.60
CA LYS A 136 -68.17 -34.54 89.62
C LYS A 136 -68.09 -35.66 90.63
N ASP A 137 -67.92 -35.33 91.91
CA ASP A 137 -68.34 -36.21 92.99
C ASP A 137 -68.86 -35.39 94.18
N SER A 138 -70.10 -35.69 94.55
CA SER A 138 -70.75 -35.30 95.79
C SER A 138 -71.72 -36.42 96.13
N PRO A 139 -71.64 -37.06 97.29
CA PRO A 139 -72.81 -37.58 97.98
C PRO A 139 -73.35 -36.44 98.86
N GLY A 140 -74.63 -36.23 99.05
CA GLY A 140 -75.74 -37.17 99.07
C GLY A 140 -76.64 -36.66 100.19
N VAL A 141 -77.81 -36.18 99.81
CA VAL A 141 -78.83 -35.58 100.69
C VAL A 141 -79.44 -36.65 101.58
N GLN A 142 -79.58 -36.38 102.89
CA GLN A 142 -80.61 -36.99 103.72
C GLN A 142 -81.22 -35.96 104.68
N VAL A 143 -82.51 -35.72 104.47
CA VAL A 143 -83.54 -35.18 105.38
C VAL A 143 -84.72 -36.14 105.10
N PRO A 144 -85.54 -36.64 106.05
CA PRO A 144 -86.30 -35.79 106.99
C PRO A 144 -86.71 -36.42 108.35
N GLN A 145 -87.09 -35.57 109.31
CA GLN A 145 -88.40 -35.58 109.99
C GLN A 145 -88.47 -34.51 111.09
N GLY A 146 -89.59 -33.80 111.16
CA GLY A 146 -89.87 -32.72 112.12
C GLY A 146 -90.46 -33.21 113.46
N PRO A 147 -91.13 -32.32 114.25
CA PRO A 147 -90.65 -31.81 115.54
C PRO A 147 -91.57 -32.25 116.72
N PRO A 148 -91.29 -31.88 118.00
CA PRO A 148 -91.60 -30.55 118.55
C PRO A 148 -90.45 -30.03 119.45
N GLY A 149 -90.14 -28.74 119.50
CA GLY A 149 -90.98 -27.71 120.09
C GLY A 149 -90.24 -27.16 121.32
N SER A 150 -89.86 -25.89 121.27
CA SER A 150 -89.93 -24.97 122.41
C SER A 150 -89.44 -23.61 121.93
N ALA A 151 -90.27 -22.60 122.16
CA ALA A 151 -89.96 -21.19 122.03
C ALA A 151 -88.65 -20.86 122.76
N TYR A 152 -87.90 -19.87 122.27
CA TYR A 152 -87.82 -18.54 122.88
C TYR A 152 -86.89 -17.62 122.06
N ALA A 153 -87.18 -16.34 122.21
CA ALA A 153 -86.71 -15.16 121.50
C ALA A 153 -85.19 -14.90 121.46
N GLN A 154 -84.78 -14.22 120.38
CA GLN A 154 -83.88 -13.06 120.32
C GLN A 154 -82.44 -13.16 120.89
N ALA A 155 -81.47 -12.97 119.99
CA ALA A 155 -80.45 -11.92 120.14
C ALA A 155 -79.80 -11.66 118.77
N GLY A 156 -79.73 -10.40 118.34
CA GLY A 156 -78.77 -10.03 117.29
C GLY A 156 -77.35 -10.33 117.80
N PRO A 157 -76.37 -10.60 116.90
CA PRO A 157 -75.02 -10.92 117.32
C PRO A 157 -74.48 -9.82 118.23
N SER A 158 -73.88 -10.20 119.36
CA SER A 158 -73.37 -9.23 120.33
C SER A 158 -72.31 -8.34 119.66
N LYS A 159 -72.14 -7.10 120.15
CA LYS A 159 -71.13 -6.14 119.65
C LYS A 159 -69.74 -6.80 119.51
N GLU A 160 -69.41 -7.68 120.45
CA GLU A 160 -68.16 -8.46 120.48
C GLU A 160 -68.05 -9.47 119.33
N GLU A 161 -69.15 -10.14 118.99
CA GLU A 161 -69.20 -11.08 117.87
C GLU A 161 -69.06 -10.37 116.52
N VAL A 162 -69.65 -9.18 116.40
CA VAL A 162 -69.44 -8.29 115.26
C VAL A 162 -67.99 -7.82 115.17
N PHE A 163 -67.35 -7.46 116.29
CA PHE A 163 -65.91 -7.12 116.29
C PHE A 163 -65.03 -8.29 115.87
N ARG A 164 -65.29 -9.51 116.37
CA ARG A 164 -64.58 -10.72 115.90
C ARG A 164 -64.78 -10.94 114.41
N GLN A 165 -66.00 -10.76 113.90
CA GLN A 165 -66.31 -10.87 112.47
C GLN A 165 -65.53 -9.82 111.66
N ILE A 166 -65.47 -8.57 112.13
CA ILE A 166 -64.73 -7.48 111.48
C ILE A 166 -63.24 -7.77 111.46
N LEU A 167 -62.66 -8.25 112.56
CA LEU A 167 -61.23 -8.62 112.61
C LEU A 167 -60.93 -9.80 111.69
N HIS A 168 -61.81 -10.81 111.63
CA HIS A 168 -61.68 -11.93 110.73
C HIS A 168 -61.78 -11.49 109.25
N GLN A 169 -62.74 -10.61 108.93
CA GLN A 169 -62.87 -10.02 107.61
C GLN A 169 -61.66 -9.16 107.25
N GLN A 170 -61.12 -8.39 108.20
CA GLN A 170 -59.92 -7.59 108.01
C GLN A 170 -58.68 -8.45 107.76
N SER A 171 -58.54 -9.58 108.47
CA SER A 171 -57.47 -10.55 108.21
C SER A 171 -57.61 -11.15 106.81
N ARG A 172 -58.81 -11.62 106.46
CA ARG A 172 -59.08 -12.21 105.13
C ARG A 172 -58.84 -11.21 103.99
N LEU A 173 -59.16 -9.93 104.19
CA LEU A 173 -58.86 -8.86 103.24
C LEU A 173 -57.36 -8.63 103.07
N LYS A 174 -56.57 -8.68 104.16
CA LYS A 174 -55.12 -8.58 104.08
C LYS A 174 -54.51 -9.76 103.32
N ASP A 175 -55.01 -10.97 103.56
CA ASP A 175 -54.54 -12.17 102.85
C ASP A 175 -54.89 -12.11 101.36
N LEU A 176 -56.11 -11.68 101.02
CA LEU A 176 -56.52 -11.47 99.63
C LEU A 176 -55.71 -10.36 98.94
N HIS A 177 -55.42 -9.27 99.64
CA HIS A 177 -54.59 -8.19 99.12
C HIS A 177 -53.15 -8.66 98.85
N ALA A 178 -52.56 -9.41 99.78
CA ALA A 178 -51.25 -10.02 99.58
C ALA A 178 -51.24 -11.02 98.40
N HIS A 179 -52.35 -11.74 98.20
CA HIS A 179 -52.50 -12.65 97.05
C HIS A 179 -52.63 -11.88 95.73
N LEU A 180 -53.40 -10.79 95.71
CA LEU A 180 -53.49 -9.90 94.55
C LEU A 180 -52.13 -9.27 94.22
N ASP A 181 -51.40 -8.76 95.21
CA ASP A 181 -50.05 -8.22 95.00
C ASP A 181 -49.07 -9.28 94.48
N ALA A 182 -49.22 -10.54 94.90
CA ALA A 182 -48.41 -11.65 94.38
C ALA A 182 -48.76 -11.96 92.92
N LEU A 183 -50.05 -11.98 92.58
CA LEU A 183 -50.51 -12.16 91.21
C LEU A 183 -50.11 -10.98 90.32
N ASP A 184 -50.15 -9.75 90.82
CA ASP A 184 -49.78 -8.54 90.10
C ASP A 184 -48.28 -8.51 89.81
N LYS A 185 -47.45 -8.94 90.77
CA LYS A 185 -46.01 -9.16 90.53
C LYS A 185 -45.74 -10.23 89.48
N GLN A 186 -46.54 -11.31 89.45
CA GLN A 186 -46.42 -12.35 88.41
C GLN A 186 -46.87 -11.84 87.05
N ALA A 187 -47.97 -11.08 87.00
CA ALA A 187 -48.46 -10.45 85.79
C ALA A 187 -47.42 -9.46 85.23
N TRP A 188 -46.81 -8.64 86.09
CA TRP A 188 -45.76 -7.71 85.71
C TRP A 188 -44.53 -8.39 85.09
N VAL A 189 -44.14 -9.57 85.59
CA VAL A 189 -43.05 -10.37 85.02
C VAL A 189 -43.43 -10.96 83.65
N LEU A 190 -44.69 -11.38 83.48
CA LEU A 190 -45.19 -11.94 82.23
C LEU A 190 -45.49 -10.87 81.16
N GLU A 191 -45.82 -9.65 81.57
CA GLU A 191 -46.08 -8.50 80.69
C GLU A 191 -44.79 -7.80 80.23
N GLN A 192 -43.64 -8.05 80.86
CA GLN A 192 -42.39 -7.59 80.29
C GLN A 192 -42.21 -8.20 78.89
N PRO A 193 -42.07 -7.38 77.83
CA PRO A 193 -41.78 -7.89 76.51
C PRO A 193 -40.45 -8.64 76.61
N SER A 194 -40.52 -9.97 76.52
CA SER A 194 -39.31 -10.78 76.40
C SER A 194 -38.54 -10.24 75.20
N PRO A 195 -37.23 -9.93 75.32
CA PRO A 195 -36.44 -9.57 74.14
C PRO A 195 -36.68 -10.67 73.11
N PRO A 196 -36.86 -10.35 71.81
CA PRO A 196 -37.14 -11.35 70.81
C PRO A 196 -36.01 -12.38 70.87
N SER A 197 -36.27 -13.52 71.51
CA SER A 197 -35.30 -14.58 71.66
C SER A 197 -35.31 -15.33 70.34
N PHE A 198 -34.76 -14.68 69.32
CA PHE A 198 -34.39 -15.38 68.11
C PHE A 198 -33.49 -16.53 68.55
N SER A 199 -33.76 -17.72 68.02
CA SER A 199 -32.88 -18.86 68.30
C SER A 199 -31.47 -18.46 67.89
N GLN A 200 -30.46 -18.89 68.64
CA GLN A 200 -29.05 -18.61 68.36
C GLN A 200 -28.70 -18.89 66.89
N ASN A 201 -29.27 -19.96 66.33
CA ASN A 201 -29.15 -20.33 64.92
C ASN A 201 -29.72 -19.27 63.95
N LEU A 202 -30.84 -18.63 64.27
CA LEU A 202 -31.45 -17.60 63.43
C LEU A 202 -30.64 -16.29 63.47
N ILE A 203 -30.02 -15.97 64.62
CA ILE A 203 -29.10 -14.83 64.75
C ILE A 203 -27.84 -15.08 63.92
N GLU A 204 -27.28 -16.29 63.99
CA GLU A 204 -26.14 -16.72 63.18
C GLU A 204 -26.46 -16.70 61.69
N GLU A 205 -27.65 -17.16 61.28
CA GLU A 205 -28.12 -17.10 59.89
C GLU A 205 -28.32 -15.66 59.41
N MET A 206 -28.91 -14.79 60.24
CA MET A 206 -29.06 -13.37 59.93
C MET A 206 -27.70 -12.67 59.76
N ASN A 207 -26.73 -12.98 60.63
CA ASN A 207 -25.38 -12.45 60.51
C ASN A 207 -24.67 -12.99 59.25
N TYR A 208 -24.78 -14.29 58.97
CA TYR A 208 -24.23 -14.89 57.76
C TYR A 208 -24.81 -14.25 56.49
N LEU A 209 -26.13 -14.07 56.43
CA LEU A 209 -26.80 -13.42 55.32
C LEU A 209 -26.41 -11.94 55.22
N GLY A 210 -26.25 -11.24 56.34
CA GLY A 210 -25.77 -9.86 56.38
C GLY A 210 -24.33 -9.73 55.85
N ASP A 211 -23.45 -10.66 56.22
CA ASP A 211 -22.08 -10.73 55.71
C ASP A 211 -22.07 -11.03 54.20
N LYS A 212 -22.94 -11.95 53.76
CA LYS A 212 -23.14 -12.25 52.33
C LYS A 212 -23.71 -11.08 51.56
N PHE A 213 -24.63 -10.31 52.15
CA PHE A 213 -25.15 -9.10 51.52
C PHE A 213 -24.05 -8.07 51.30
N ARG A 214 -23.22 -7.81 52.33
CA ARG A 214 -22.08 -6.90 52.21
C ARG A 214 -21.04 -7.40 51.21
N GLN A 215 -20.81 -8.72 51.16
CA GLN A 215 -19.94 -9.33 50.16
C GLN A 215 -20.49 -9.10 48.75
N ASN A 216 -21.77 -9.38 48.52
CA ASN A 216 -22.42 -9.18 47.22
C ASN A 216 -22.43 -7.70 46.81
N GLU A 217 -22.64 -6.78 47.75
CA GLU A 217 -22.57 -5.33 47.51
C GLU A 217 -21.16 -4.90 47.07
N ALA A 218 -20.11 -5.42 47.72
CA ALA A 218 -18.73 -5.17 47.33
C ALA A 218 -18.39 -5.79 45.95
N GLU A 219 -18.88 -6.99 45.67
CA GLU A 219 -18.72 -7.65 44.37
C GLU A 219 -19.43 -6.87 43.25
N LEU A 220 -20.64 -6.35 43.51
CA LEU A 220 -21.37 -5.50 42.57
C LEU A 220 -20.62 -4.20 42.28
N ALA A 221 -20.12 -3.52 43.33
CA ALA A 221 -19.34 -2.28 43.17
C ALA A 221 -18.04 -2.52 42.37
N HIS A 222 -17.39 -3.65 42.56
CA HIS A 222 -16.23 -4.04 41.76
C HIS A 222 -16.63 -4.29 40.29
N GLY A 223 -17.79 -4.88 40.03
CA GLY A 223 -18.36 -5.01 38.70
C GLY A 223 -18.56 -3.66 38.01
N GLU A 224 -19.22 -2.70 38.67
CA GLU A 224 -19.45 -1.34 38.17
C GLU A 224 -18.14 -0.60 37.84
N TYR A 225 -17.10 -0.81 38.65
CA TYR A 225 -15.76 -0.28 38.38
C TYR A 225 -15.18 -0.84 37.07
N TRP A 226 -15.23 -2.17 36.88
CA TRP A 226 -14.71 -2.78 35.66
C TRP A 226 -15.54 -2.43 34.43
N GLU A 227 -16.85 -2.27 34.57
CA GLU A 227 -17.69 -1.72 33.49
C GLU A 227 -17.22 -0.32 33.12
N SER A 228 -16.96 0.56 34.10
CA SER A 228 -16.46 1.91 33.86
C SER A 228 -15.09 1.91 33.16
N GLU A 229 -14.16 1.07 33.62
CA GLU A 229 -12.83 0.90 33.00
C GLU A 229 -12.95 0.32 31.59
N TYR A 230 -13.84 -0.65 31.37
CA TYR A 230 -14.11 -1.20 30.05
C TYR A 230 -14.59 -0.12 29.08
N HIS A 231 -15.56 0.71 29.48
CA HIS A 231 -16.05 1.82 28.65
C HIS A 231 -14.95 2.85 28.38
N ALA A 232 -14.13 3.18 29.39
CA ALA A 232 -12.99 4.09 29.21
C ALA A 232 -11.98 3.54 28.20
N GLU A 233 -11.68 2.24 28.25
CA GLU A 233 -10.75 1.58 27.34
C GLU A 233 -11.32 1.50 25.91
N VAL A 234 -12.62 1.20 25.76
CA VAL A 234 -13.31 1.25 24.46
C VAL A 234 -13.26 2.66 23.84
N GLN A 235 -13.42 3.71 24.65
CA GLN A 235 -13.29 5.09 24.16
C GLN A 235 -11.85 5.41 23.71
N LYS A 236 -10.84 4.96 24.48
CA LYS A 236 -9.43 5.09 24.08
C LYS A 236 -9.18 4.37 22.76
N GLU A 237 -9.62 3.11 22.62
CA GLU A 237 -9.51 2.35 21.39
C GLU A 237 -10.17 3.09 20.21
N GLN A 238 -11.39 3.59 20.39
CA GLN A 238 -12.09 4.34 19.35
C GLN A 238 -11.33 5.62 18.95
N SER A 239 -10.74 6.34 19.91
CA SER A 239 -9.91 7.51 19.63
C SER A 239 -8.65 7.15 18.87
N MET A 240 -7.96 6.06 19.25
CA MET A 240 -6.78 5.58 18.52
C MET A 240 -7.16 5.14 17.10
N LEU A 241 -8.31 4.48 16.91
CA LEU A 241 -8.81 4.11 15.58
C LEU A 241 -9.18 5.34 14.72
N LYS A 242 -9.66 6.43 15.33
CA LYS A 242 -9.84 7.71 14.61
C LYS A 242 -8.49 8.29 14.20
N GLN A 243 -7.52 8.36 15.09
CA GLN A 243 -6.16 8.82 14.78
C GLN A 243 -5.50 7.97 13.70
N LEU A 244 -5.65 6.64 13.75
CA LEU A 244 -5.12 5.74 12.73
C LEU A 244 -5.77 6.00 11.36
N ARG A 245 -7.08 6.24 11.32
CA ARG A 245 -7.78 6.61 10.08
C ARG A 245 -7.30 7.96 9.53
N GLU A 246 -7.13 8.95 10.39
CA GLU A 246 -6.59 10.26 10.00
C GLU A 246 -5.16 10.14 9.44
N LEU A 247 -4.31 9.34 10.08
CA LEU A 247 -2.95 9.05 9.59
C LEU A 247 -2.97 8.32 8.24
N ASN A 248 -3.86 7.35 8.05
CA ASN A 248 -4.00 6.66 6.76
C ASN A 248 -4.46 7.62 5.66
N VAL A 249 -5.45 8.48 5.92
CA VAL A 249 -5.88 9.51 4.96
C VAL A 249 -4.75 10.48 4.65
N ALA A 250 -3.98 10.91 5.65
CA ALA A 250 -2.82 11.77 5.43
C ALA A 250 -1.75 11.08 4.59
N LEU A 251 -1.48 9.80 4.84
CA LEU A 251 -0.54 8.99 4.05
C LEU A 251 -1.01 8.86 2.59
N ASP A 252 -2.30 8.60 2.36
CA ASP A 252 -2.87 8.54 1.01
C ASP A 252 -2.73 9.88 0.27
N GLU A 253 -2.94 11.00 0.97
CA GLU A 253 -2.73 12.33 0.41
C GLU A 253 -1.25 12.62 0.10
N HIS A 254 -0.32 12.11 0.92
CA HIS A 254 1.11 12.16 0.62
C HIS A 254 1.46 11.30 -0.60
N ASN A 255 0.94 10.08 -0.70
CA ASN A 255 1.13 9.19 -1.86
C ASN A 255 0.56 9.81 -3.13
N ARG A 256 -0.63 10.43 -3.05
CA ARG A 256 -1.23 11.17 -4.18
C ARG A 256 -0.33 12.31 -4.64
N ARG A 257 0.23 13.09 -3.71
CA ARG A 257 1.18 14.17 -4.04
C ARG A 257 2.45 13.63 -4.67
N ILE A 258 2.98 12.51 -4.19
CA ILE A 258 4.15 11.85 -4.79
C ILE A 258 3.84 11.46 -6.24
N HIS A 259 2.73 10.76 -6.49
CA HIS A 259 2.33 10.39 -7.85
C HIS A 259 2.09 11.61 -8.75
N GLU A 260 1.52 12.70 -8.21
CA GLU A 260 1.39 13.95 -8.95
C GLU A 260 2.76 14.53 -9.33
N THR A 261 3.73 14.56 -8.42
CA THR A 261 5.09 14.99 -8.73
C THR A 261 5.81 14.06 -9.70
N GLU A 262 5.60 12.74 -9.62
CA GLU A 262 6.15 11.75 -10.54
C GLU A 262 5.59 11.94 -11.96
N THR A 263 4.27 12.15 -12.08
CA THR A 263 3.64 12.42 -13.39
C THR A 263 4.11 13.75 -13.98
N GLN A 264 4.27 14.79 -13.15
CA GLN A 264 4.87 16.07 -13.56
C GLN A 264 6.32 15.88 -14.03
N PHE A 265 7.12 15.12 -13.28
CA PHE A 265 8.50 14.79 -13.65
C PHE A 265 8.56 14.04 -14.99
N GLY A 266 7.78 12.97 -15.15
CA GLY A 266 7.74 12.21 -16.41
C GLY A 266 7.23 13.05 -17.59
N SER A 267 6.35 14.04 -17.34
CA SER A 267 5.93 15.01 -18.35
C SER A 267 7.07 15.95 -18.74
N LEU A 268 7.80 16.48 -17.77
CA LEU A 268 8.95 17.35 -18.01
C LEU A 268 10.06 16.60 -18.76
N GLU A 269 10.34 15.37 -18.37
CA GLU A 269 11.33 14.51 -19.02
C GLU A 269 10.98 14.25 -20.50
N ARG A 270 9.73 13.88 -20.79
CA ARG A 270 9.24 13.75 -22.18
C ARG A 270 9.38 15.06 -22.97
N ASN A 271 9.08 16.20 -22.35
CA ASN A 271 9.25 17.51 -22.98
C ASN A 271 10.72 17.86 -23.24
N MET A 272 11.63 17.48 -22.33
CA MET A 272 13.06 17.66 -22.54
C MET A 272 13.56 16.78 -23.68
N HIS A 273 13.15 15.51 -23.72
CA HIS A 273 13.50 14.59 -24.82
C HIS A 273 13.03 15.13 -26.17
N LEU A 274 11.77 15.58 -26.26
CA LEU A 274 11.23 16.17 -27.49
C LEU A 274 11.98 17.45 -27.90
N LYS A 275 12.38 18.29 -26.94
CA LYS A 275 13.22 19.47 -27.20
C LYS A 275 14.61 19.07 -27.71
N GLU A 276 15.21 18.03 -27.15
CA GLU A 276 16.52 17.53 -27.56
C GLU A 276 16.46 16.91 -28.96
N GLU A 277 15.46 16.08 -29.25
CA GLU A 277 15.19 15.55 -30.59
C GLU A 277 14.96 16.66 -31.61
N ARG A 278 14.19 17.69 -31.25
CA ARG A 278 13.98 18.86 -32.14
C ARG A 278 15.29 19.61 -32.39
N LYS A 279 16.10 19.83 -31.35
CA LYS A 279 17.44 20.45 -31.51
C LYS A 279 18.35 19.60 -32.38
N ASN A 280 18.34 18.29 -32.21
CA ASN A 280 19.14 17.38 -33.03
C ASN A 280 18.66 17.38 -34.47
N GLY A 281 17.34 17.32 -34.71
CA GLY A 281 16.75 17.47 -36.03
C GLY A 281 17.14 18.80 -36.71
N MET A 282 17.11 19.91 -35.97
CA MET A 282 17.60 21.20 -36.48
C MET A 282 19.10 21.19 -36.77
N ARG A 283 19.93 20.55 -35.93
CA ARG A 283 21.37 20.38 -36.19
C ARG A 283 21.62 19.54 -37.45
N TYR A 284 20.85 18.48 -37.70
CA TYR A 284 20.95 17.69 -38.93
C TYR A 284 20.55 18.52 -40.15
N GLN A 285 19.46 19.30 -40.08
CA GLN A 285 19.08 20.19 -41.17
C GLN A 285 20.15 21.25 -41.43
N GLN A 286 20.68 21.87 -40.38
CA GLN A 286 21.77 22.85 -40.50
C GLN A 286 23.01 22.22 -41.13
N ALA A 287 23.46 21.05 -40.66
CA ALA A 287 24.61 20.36 -41.23
C ALA A 287 24.39 19.99 -42.70
N ASN A 288 23.17 19.59 -43.09
CA ASN A 288 22.84 19.32 -44.49
C ASN A 288 22.88 20.59 -45.35
N VAL A 289 22.36 21.72 -44.84
CA VAL A 289 22.45 23.02 -45.52
C VAL A 289 23.90 23.47 -45.65
N GLU A 290 24.72 23.33 -44.60
CA GLU A 290 26.15 23.65 -44.62
C GLU A 290 26.91 22.78 -45.63
N GLN A 291 26.62 21.48 -45.70
CA GLN A 291 27.19 20.59 -46.72
C GLN A 291 26.77 20.98 -48.14
N SER A 292 25.49 21.28 -48.36
CA SER A 292 25.00 21.73 -49.67
C SER A 292 25.63 23.06 -50.09
N LEU A 293 25.78 24.00 -49.15
CA LEU A 293 26.46 25.26 -49.39
C LEU A 293 27.94 25.05 -49.69
N GLY A 294 28.62 24.16 -48.97
CA GLY A 294 30.00 23.77 -49.26
C GLY A 294 30.17 23.16 -50.66
N GLN A 295 29.21 22.35 -51.12
CA GLN A 295 29.19 21.82 -52.49
C GLN A 295 29.02 22.93 -53.53
N ILE A 296 28.09 23.87 -53.31
CA ILE A 296 27.88 25.02 -54.21
C ILE A 296 29.11 25.92 -54.26
N MET A 297 29.75 26.19 -53.12
CA MET A 297 30.99 26.96 -53.06
C MET A 297 32.11 26.27 -53.84
N ALA A 298 32.30 24.96 -53.66
CA ALA A 298 33.30 24.21 -54.43
C ALA A 298 33.00 24.25 -55.94
N GLN A 299 31.74 24.16 -56.35
CA GLN A 299 31.34 24.32 -57.75
C GLN A 299 31.64 25.73 -58.27
N LEU A 300 31.32 26.76 -57.49
CA LEU A 300 31.62 28.15 -57.84
C LEU A 300 33.13 28.36 -58.01
N ASP A 301 33.95 27.83 -57.10
CA ASP A 301 35.40 27.87 -57.21
C ASP A 301 35.88 27.18 -58.49
N THR A 302 35.34 26.00 -58.83
CA THR A 302 35.71 25.32 -60.09
C THR A 302 35.33 26.14 -61.33
N VAL A 303 34.16 26.78 -61.34
CA VAL A 303 33.73 27.64 -62.44
C VAL A 303 34.60 28.90 -62.51
N GLN A 304 34.98 29.47 -61.37
CA GLN A 304 35.89 30.60 -61.31
C GLN A 304 37.28 30.24 -61.85
N HIS A 305 37.83 29.07 -61.49
CA HIS A 305 39.10 28.59 -62.05
C HIS A 305 38.98 28.39 -63.56
N GLN A 306 37.92 27.73 -64.03
CA GLN A 306 37.64 27.59 -65.47
C GLN A 306 37.51 28.95 -66.17
N GLY A 307 36.89 29.94 -65.54
CA GLY A 307 36.77 31.30 -66.05
C GLY A 307 38.13 32.01 -66.15
N SER A 308 38.99 31.85 -65.14
CA SER A 308 40.37 32.37 -65.16
C SER A 308 41.20 31.69 -66.25
N ASP A 309 41.10 30.36 -66.39
CA ASP A 309 41.79 29.59 -67.42
C ASP A 309 41.35 30.04 -68.82
N LEU A 310 40.03 30.15 -69.06
CA LEU A 310 39.49 30.68 -70.30
C LEU A 310 39.90 32.14 -70.54
N GLY A 311 39.99 32.96 -69.49
CA GLY A 311 40.49 34.33 -69.58
C GLY A 311 41.95 34.38 -70.03
N SER A 312 42.81 33.53 -69.46
CA SER A 312 44.21 33.43 -69.88
C SER A 312 44.36 32.91 -71.32
N ALA A 313 43.54 31.93 -71.73
CA ALA A 313 43.52 31.45 -73.10
C ALA A 313 43.00 32.52 -74.08
N LEU A 314 42.02 33.33 -73.67
CA LEU A 314 41.53 34.45 -74.48
C LEU A 314 42.65 35.49 -74.68
N GLU A 315 43.36 35.86 -73.61
CA GLU A 315 44.49 36.81 -73.66
C GLU A 315 45.60 36.29 -74.59
N GLU A 316 45.95 35.01 -74.53
CA GLU A 316 46.89 34.38 -75.46
C GLU A 316 46.39 34.43 -76.92
N THR A 317 45.10 34.17 -77.16
CA THR A 317 44.53 34.29 -78.51
C THR A 317 44.48 35.73 -79.01
N GLU A 318 44.26 36.70 -78.12
CA GLU A 318 44.26 38.13 -78.44
C GLU A 318 45.67 38.61 -78.80
N GLU A 319 46.70 38.17 -78.06
CA GLU A 319 48.10 38.43 -78.39
C GLU A 319 48.48 37.81 -79.74
N ASN A 320 48.12 36.56 -79.98
CA ASN A 320 48.36 35.90 -81.27
C ASN A 320 47.64 36.63 -82.42
N LEU A 321 46.39 37.04 -82.22
CA LEU A 321 45.66 37.86 -83.19
C LEU A 321 46.39 39.17 -83.47
N TRP A 322 46.85 39.87 -82.42
CA TRP A 322 47.61 41.10 -82.55
C TRP A 322 48.90 40.90 -83.38
N ILE A 323 49.66 39.83 -83.12
CA ILE A 323 50.86 39.48 -83.91
C ILE A 323 50.49 39.20 -85.38
N THR A 324 49.42 38.46 -85.63
CA THR A 324 48.98 38.18 -87.01
C THR A 324 48.48 39.41 -87.75
N GLU A 325 47.82 40.35 -87.06
CA GLU A 325 47.40 41.64 -87.61
C GLU A 325 48.63 42.49 -87.99
N GLU A 326 49.63 42.55 -87.12
CA GLU A 326 50.90 43.26 -87.40
C GLU A 326 51.63 42.64 -88.61
N LEU A 327 51.71 41.31 -88.67
CA LEU A 327 52.31 40.60 -89.80
C LEU A 327 51.52 40.84 -91.10
N LEU A 328 50.19 40.82 -91.03
CA LEU A 328 49.33 41.12 -92.17
C LEU A 328 49.55 42.55 -92.66
N GLN A 329 49.69 43.52 -91.75
CA GLN A 329 49.99 44.91 -92.08
C GLN A 329 51.39 45.06 -92.69
N ALA A 330 52.38 44.30 -92.21
CA ALA A 330 53.70 44.26 -92.82
C ALA A 330 53.61 43.72 -94.27
N LYS A 331 52.89 42.62 -94.48
CA LYS A 331 52.65 42.05 -95.81
C LYS A 331 51.85 42.98 -96.71
N SER A 332 50.89 43.74 -96.19
CA SER A 332 50.17 44.73 -96.99
C SER A 332 51.08 45.87 -97.45
N ARG A 333 52.01 46.34 -96.60
CA ARG A 333 53.03 47.32 -96.98
C ARG A 333 53.98 46.79 -98.05
N GLU A 334 54.47 45.55 -97.91
CA GLU A 334 55.27 44.88 -98.95
C GLU A 334 54.50 44.81 -100.28
N LEU A 335 53.21 44.44 -100.24
CA LEU A 335 52.36 44.37 -101.42
C LEU A 335 52.13 45.75 -102.04
N GLU A 336 51.96 46.80 -101.24
CA GLU A 336 51.92 48.18 -101.72
C GLU A 336 53.25 48.63 -102.35
N GLU A 337 54.39 48.24 -101.80
CA GLU A 337 55.72 48.52 -102.35
C GLU A 337 55.94 47.80 -103.67
N VAL A 338 55.68 46.50 -103.74
CA VAL A 338 55.69 45.72 -104.99
C VAL A 338 54.68 46.29 -105.99
N SER A 339 53.51 46.75 -105.55
CA SER A 339 52.53 47.43 -106.41
C SER A 339 53.05 48.76 -106.95
N LYS A 340 53.85 49.51 -106.18
CA LYS A 340 54.54 50.72 -106.63
C LYS A 340 55.64 50.37 -107.63
N GLU A 341 56.47 49.38 -107.34
CA GLU A 341 57.51 48.89 -108.26
C GLU A 341 56.92 48.38 -109.57
N LEU A 342 55.84 47.61 -109.52
CA LEU A 342 55.12 47.14 -110.70
C LEU A 342 54.56 48.32 -111.51
N ARG A 343 53.98 49.34 -110.85
CA ARG A 343 53.54 50.56 -111.53
C ARG A 343 54.71 51.33 -112.14
N GLN A 344 55.85 51.40 -111.47
CA GLN A 344 57.06 52.04 -111.96
C GLN A 344 57.63 51.29 -113.17
N CYS A 345 57.69 49.96 -113.12
CA CYS A 345 58.13 49.12 -114.23
C CYS A 345 57.18 49.24 -115.43
N ASN A 346 55.87 49.24 -115.21
CA ASN A 346 54.87 49.51 -116.25
C ASN A 346 55.04 50.93 -116.85
N LEU A 347 55.30 51.93 -116.03
CA LEU A 347 55.59 53.30 -116.49
C LEU A 347 56.91 53.36 -117.27
N GLN A 348 57.92 52.61 -116.86
CA GLN A 348 59.22 52.54 -117.54
C GLN A 348 59.11 51.81 -118.88
N GLN A 349 58.32 50.73 -118.97
CA GLN A 349 57.94 50.12 -120.26
C GLN A 349 57.19 51.11 -121.16
N PHE A 350 56.28 51.92 -120.61
CA PHE A 350 55.57 52.94 -121.38
C PHE A 350 56.52 54.05 -121.91
N ILE A 351 57.49 54.48 -121.11
CA ILE A 351 58.54 55.45 -121.52
C ILE A 351 59.45 54.84 -122.60
N GLN A 352 59.81 53.56 -122.49
CA GLN A 352 60.66 52.89 -123.46
C GLN A 352 59.97 52.67 -124.81
N GLN A 353 58.64 52.69 -124.85
CA GLN A 353 57.85 52.63 -126.08
C GLN A 353 57.62 54.02 -126.74
N THR A 354 58.06 55.14 -126.15
CA THR A 354 57.65 56.50 -126.58
C THR A 354 58.76 57.46 -127.06
N VAL A 355 60.04 57.05 -127.25
CA VAL A 355 61.09 57.90 -127.87
C VAL A 355 61.97 57.11 -128.88
N PRO A 356 62.22 57.61 -130.12
CA PRO A 356 62.91 56.85 -131.18
C PRO A 356 64.41 57.18 -131.39
N SER A 357 65.14 56.18 -131.92
CA SER A 357 66.50 56.16 -132.52
C SER A 357 67.73 55.99 -131.61
N THR A 358 68.86 55.32 -131.94
CA THR A 358 69.32 54.44 -133.04
C THR A 358 70.84 54.15 -132.81
N GLN A 359 71.29 52.89 -133.00
CA GLN A 359 72.66 52.34 -133.24
C GLN A 359 73.64 51.85 -132.13
N LEU A 360 73.95 50.55 -132.28
CA LEU A 360 75.25 49.81 -132.30
C LEU A 360 76.10 49.47 -131.04
N SER A 361 76.15 48.14 -130.82
CA SER A 361 77.28 47.24 -130.50
C SER A 361 78.08 47.41 -129.20
N VAL A 362 78.09 46.34 -128.37
CA VAL A 362 79.20 45.38 -128.15
C VAL A 362 78.89 44.55 -126.89
N SER A 363 79.02 43.22 -127.04
CA SER A 363 79.41 42.19 -126.03
C SER A 363 78.95 42.33 -124.58
N ALA A 364 78.18 41.34 -124.11
CA ALA A 364 78.52 40.43 -123.01
C ALA A 364 77.25 39.85 -122.37
N ASP A 365 77.27 38.53 -122.22
CA ASP A 365 76.69 37.76 -121.12
C ASP A 365 75.20 37.91 -120.82
N ASP A 366 74.43 36.92 -121.25
CA ASP A 366 73.16 36.58 -120.59
C ASP A 366 73.32 35.16 -120.00
N PRO A 367 73.43 35.01 -118.67
CA PRO A 367 73.41 33.71 -118.04
C PRO A 367 71.98 33.17 -118.07
N GLU A 368 71.87 32.01 -118.71
CA GLU A 368 70.80 31.03 -118.62
C GLU A 368 70.29 30.89 -117.17
N LEU A 369 69.13 31.48 -116.87
CA LEU A 369 68.44 31.30 -115.58
C LEU A 369 67.73 29.94 -115.55
N ALA A 370 68.52 28.87 -115.65
CA ALA A 370 68.13 27.50 -115.35
C ALA A 370 68.41 27.21 -113.86
N TYR A 371 67.57 27.74 -112.96
CA TYR A 371 67.59 27.36 -111.56
C TYR A 371 66.47 26.35 -111.26
N LEU A 372 66.88 25.08 -111.29
CA LEU A 372 66.54 24.00 -110.37
C LEU A 372 65.06 23.85 -109.97
N MET A 373 64.46 22.81 -110.56
CA MET A 373 63.49 21.90 -109.95
C MET A 373 63.76 21.67 -108.45
N PRO A 374 62.71 21.42 -107.67
CA PRO A 374 62.59 20.07 -107.11
C PRO A 374 61.20 19.50 -107.33
N ASP A 375 61.11 18.56 -108.27
CA ASP A 375 60.11 17.51 -108.20
C ASP A 375 60.69 16.38 -107.35
N GLY A 376 59.90 15.94 -106.39
CA GLY A 376 59.72 14.52 -106.16
C GLY A 376 60.76 13.78 -105.30
N GLN A 377 60.20 13.00 -104.38
CA GLN A 377 60.71 11.72 -103.92
C GLN A 377 61.81 11.74 -102.84
N SER A 378 61.32 11.61 -101.60
CA SER A 378 61.91 10.68 -100.64
C SER A 378 60.81 9.74 -100.14
N ASP A 379 60.53 8.71 -100.94
CA ASP A 379 60.22 7.36 -100.48
C ASP A 379 61.54 6.76 -99.92
N GLU A 380 61.62 5.82 -98.99
CA GLU A 380 60.68 5.06 -98.19
C GLU A 380 61.53 4.43 -97.06
N ASP A 381 60.95 4.27 -95.86
CA ASP A 381 60.98 2.96 -95.23
C ASP A 381 59.87 2.84 -94.16
N SER A 382 58.75 2.27 -94.61
CA SER A 382 58.19 1.02 -94.07
C SER A 382 57.78 0.96 -92.58
N ASN A 383 56.49 1.14 -92.30
CA ASN A 383 55.53 0.01 -92.12
C ASN A 383 54.22 0.40 -91.38
N HIS A 384 53.10 0.25 -92.12
CA HIS A 384 51.79 -0.31 -91.76
C HIS A 384 51.08 0.10 -90.45
N SER A 385 49.87 0.68 -90.55
CA SER A 385 48.60 -0.06 -90.72
C SER A 385 47.39 0.89 -90.45
N VAL A 386 46.65 1.33 -91.48
CA VAL A 386 45.34 0.79 -91.94
C VAL A 386 44.10 1.55 -91.39
N LEU A 387 43.43 2.24 -92.33
CA LEU A 387 41.97 2.45 -92.55
C LEU A 387 41.09 2.93 -91.37
N GLU A 388 40.08 3.81 -91.50
CA GLU A 388 39.21 4.13 -92.64
C GLU A 388 38.39 5.39 -92.29
N PHE A 389 38.14 6.25 -93.27
CA PHE A 389 37.14 7.32 -93.18
C PHE A 389 35.72 6.74 -93.28
N ASN A 390 34.77 7.29 -92.51
CA ASN A 390 33.38 7.35 -92.96
C ASN A 390 32.60 8.52 -92.33
N PRO A 391 32.04 9.45 -93.13
CA PRO A 391 31.05 10.42 -92.69
C PRO A 391 29.67 10.11 -93.30
N ARG A 392 28.65 9.83 -92.47
CA ARG A 392 27.22 10.22 -92.64
C ARG A 392 26.26 9.43 -91.73
N THR A 393 25.17 10.12 -91.35
CA THR A 393 23.88 9.63 -90.78
C THR A 393 23.95 9.28 -89.27
N THR A 394 22.97 9.52 -88.40
CA THR A 394 21.60 10.04 -88.47
C THR A 394 21.11 10.31 -87.04
N ALA A 395 20.23 11.29 -86.87
CA ALA A 395 19.28 11.31 -85.76
C ALA A 395 18.36 10.08 -85.82
N LYS A 396 18.22 9.35 -84.69
CA LYS A 396 17.04 8.61 -84.16
C LYS A 396 17.45 7.35 -83.39
N GLN A 397 17.10 7.29 -82.10
CA GLN A 397 16.56 6.13 -81.33
C GLN A 397 16.75 6.44 -79.84
N ILE A 398 15.88 7.18 -79.18
CA ILE A 398 14.59 6.75 -78.62
C ILE A 398 14.24 5.26 -78.85
N LEU A 399 14.16 4.56 -77.72
CA LEU A 399 13.52 3.27 -77.44
C LEU A 399 14.34 1.98 -77.63
N GLY A 400 14.75 1.42 -76.48
CA GLY A 400 15.20 0.05 -76.29
C GLY A 400 15.00 -0.33 -74.83
N ASN A 401 13.88 -1.00 -74.56
CA ASN A 401 13.16 -1.11 -73.28
C ASN A 401 13.60 -2.38 -72.49
N PRO A 402 12.74 -3.04 -71.68
CA PRO A 402 12.72 -3.16 -70.21
C PRO A 402 13.13 -4.56 -69.68
N ARG A 403 13.10 -4.76 -68.34
CA ARG A 403 13.19 -6.04 -67.58
C ARG A 403 14.60 -6.56 -67.19
N SER A 404 15.04 -6.13 -66.01
CA SER A 404 15.77 -6.94 -65.01
C SER A 404 15.65 -6.14 -63.71
N LEU A 405 14.95 -6.52 -62.64
CA LEU A 405 14.74 -7.82 -62.01
C LEU A 405 13.36 -7.82 -61.33
N GLN A 406 12.56 -8.86 -61.58
CA GLN A 406 11.52 -9.30 -60.64
C GLN A 406 12.23 -10.18 -59.59
N ASN A 407 12.13 -9.76 -58.31
CA ASN A 407 11.99 -10.47 -57.02
C ASN A 407 12.24 -12.00 -56.95
N PRO A 408 12.63 -12.62 -55.81
CA PRO A 408 12.21 -12.27 -54.43
C PRO A 408 13.20 -12.56 -53.28
N LEU A 409 12.95 -12.04 -52.08
CA LEU A 409 12.83 -12.84 -50.85
C LEU A 409 12.02 -12.06 -49.82
N VAL A 410 11.00 -12.76 -49.34
CA VAL A 410 9.99 -12.37 -48.38
C VAL A 410 10.47 -12.69 -46.97
N SER A 411 10.20 -11.79 -46.02
CA SER A 411 9.65 -12.03 -44.67
C SER A 411 10.23 -11.00 -43.69
N SER A 412 9.52 -10.36 -42.78
CA SER A 412 8.13 -10.30 -42.33
C SER A 412 8.18 -9.17 -41.25
N LEU A 413 7.29 -8.18 -41.17
CA LEU A 413 6.08 -8.21 -40.34
C LEU A 413 5.40 -6.81 -40.40
N HIS A 414 4.11 -6.82 -40.79
CA HIS A 414 2.97 -5.96 -40.42
C HIS A 414 3.02 -4.42 -40.38
N PRO A 415 2.00 -3.79 -41.03
CA PRO A 415 1.35 -2.58 -40.52
C PRO A 415 -0.19 -2.73 -40.47
N GLU A 416 -0.79 -2.59 -39.28
CA GLU A 416 -2.19 -2.18 -39.08
C GLU A 416 -2.18 -1.22 -37.87
N VAL A 417 -2.28 0.09 -38.10
CA VAL A 417 -3.53 0.89 -38.09
C VAL A 417 -4.32 0.72 -36.79
N LEU A 418 -4.18 1.73 -35.95
CA LEU A 418 -5.13 2.11 -34.91
C LEU A 418 -6.50 2.42 -35.54
N GLN A 419 -7.56 1.78 -35.05
CA GLN A 419 -8.85 2.43 -34.91
C GLN A 419 -9.44 2.16 -33.52
N SER A 420 -9.64 3.26 -32.83
CA SER A 420 -10.34 3.46 -31.58
C SER A 420 -11.74 2.85 -31.57
N ARG A 421 -12.18 2.35 -30.41
CA ARG A 421 -13.56 2.56 -29.97
C ARG A 421 -13.68 2.48 -28.44
N GLU A 422 -14.04 3.62 -27.87
CA GLU A 422 -14.62 3.79 -26.54
C GLU A 422 -15.82 2.84 -26.33
N VAL A 423 -15.96 2.26 -25.14
CA VAL A 423 -17.29 2.11 -24.52
C VAL A 423 -17.16 2.23 -23.00
N SER A 424 -17.65 3.35 -22.51
CA SER A 424 -18.03 3.63 -21.12
C SER A 424 -19.27 2.82 -20.70
N TRP A 425 -19.50 2.74 -19.39
CA TRP A 425 -20.73 2.34 -18.65
C TRP A 425 -20.87 0.86 -18.24
N ARG A 426 -20.50 0.55 -16.98
CA ARG A 426 -21.42 0.50 -15.82
C ARG A 426 -20.68 0.15 -14.54
#